data_AF-A0A3N5LBY2-F1
#
_entry.id   AF-A0A3N5LBY2-F1
#
_cell.length_a   1.000
_cell.length_b   1.000
_cell.length_c   1.000
_cell.angle_alpha   90.00
_cell.angle_beta   90.00
_cell.angle_gamma   90.00
#
_symmetry.space_group_name_H-M   'P 1'
#
loop_
_entity.id
_entity.type
_entity.pdbx_description
1 polymer ?
#
loop_
_entity_poly.entity_id
_entity_poly.type
_entity_poly.pdbx_seq_one_letter_code
_entity_poly.pdbx_strand_id
1 'polypeptide(L)'
;MEPEPETEETGTAARRADRRCQTEAAQKVVGWIIGAILIFLAQRDLRKRPPELVRGRVGVWRSVAMLPPGAVVYLLFGRRRALSEAGVATAASVAD
;
A
#
# COMPACT_ATOMS: atom_id res chain seq x y z
N MET A 1 -11.40 -33.18 50.21
CA MET A 1 -12.02 -33.15 48.88
C MET A 1 -11.75 -31.77 48.34
N GLU A 2 -10.55 -31.58 47.79
CA GLU A 2 -10.11 -30.28 47.30
C GLU A 2 -10.70 -30.07 45.89
N PRO A 3 -11.32 -28.92 45.62
CA PRO A 3 -11.86 -28.65 44.29
C PRO A 3 -10.73 -28.28 43.31
N GLU A 4 -10.60 -29.06 42.25
CA GLU A 4 -9.68 -28.92 41.12
C GLU A 4 -9.79 -27.54 40.42
N PRO A 5 -8.67 -26.82 40.18
CA PRO A 5 -8.66 -25.51 39.54
C PRO A 5 -8.52 -25.60 38.01
N GLU A 6 -9.53 -26.12 37.29
CA GLU A 6 -9.39 -26.39 35.84
C GLU A 6 -10.14 -25.40 34.90
N THR A 7 -10.76 -24.34 35.41
CA THR A 7 -11.64 -23.48 34.59
C THR A 7 -11.09 -22.11 34.21
N GLU A 8 -10.02 -21.62 34.84
CA GLU A 8 -9.48 -20.29 34.50
C GLU A 8 -8.50 -20.28 33.31
N GLU A 9 -7.70 -21.33 33.12
CA GLU A 9 -6.69 -21.35 32.05
C GLU A 9 -7.33 -21.40 30.65
N THR A 10 -8.42 -22.13 30.50
CA THR A 10 -9.17 -22.29 29.24
C THR A 10 -9.78 -20.97 28.75
N GLY A 11 -10.26 -20.13 29.68
CA GLY A 11 -10.82 -18.81 29.36
C GLY A 11 -9.78 -17.81 28.86
N THR A 12 -8.55 -17.88 29.38
CA THR A 12 -7.46 -16.97 28.97
C THR A 12 -6.87 -17.36 27.60
N ALA A 13 -6.77 -18.66 27.30
CA ALA A 13 -6.32 -19.15 25.99
C ALA A 13 -7.28 -18.75 24.86
N ALA A 14 -8.59 -18.89 25.05
CA ALA A 14 -9.60 -18.50 24.08
C ALA A 14 -9.57 -16.99 23.76
N ARG A 15 -9.42 -16.12 24.77
CA ARG A 15 -9.29 -14.66 24.58
C ARG A 15 -8.01 -14.23 23.85
N ARG A 16 -6.93 -15.02 23.93
CA ARG A 16 -5.69 -14.75 23.17
C ARG A 16 -5.84 -15.17 21.69
N ALA A 17 -6.52 -16.27 21.42
CA ALA A 17 -6.81 -16.73 20.06
C ALA A 17 -7.73 -15.74 19.31
N ASP A 18 -8.78 -15.25 19.97
CA ASP A 18 -9.70 -14.25 19.40
C ASP A 18 -8.99 -12.93 19.05
N ARG A 19 -8.09 -12.45 19.94
CA ARG A 19 -7.26 -11.26 19.65
C ARG A 19 -6.34 -11.45 18.45
N ARG A 20 -5.73 -12.62 18.28
CA ARG A 20 -4.89 -12.91 17.11
C ARG A 20 -5.71 -12.93 15.82
N CYS A 21 -6.88 -13.58 15.85
CA CYS A 21 -7.82 -13.60 14.72
C CYS A 21 -8.27 -12.17 14.34
N GLN A 22 -8.61 -11.34 15.33
CA GLN A 22 -8.93 -9.93 15.11
C GLN A 22 -7.77 -9.15 14.49
N THR A 23 -6.53 -9.37 14.94
CA THR A 23 -5.37 -8.69 14.34
C THR A 23 -5.12 -9.11 12.90
N GLU A 24 -5.30 -10.38 12.56
CA GLU A 24 -5.14 -10.87 11.19
C GLU A 24 -6.25 -10.33 10.26
N ALA A 25 -7.49 -10.29 10.74
CA ALA A 25 -8.59 -9.69 10.01
C ALA A 25 -8.35 -8.18 9.80
N ALA A 26 -7.93 -7.47 10.84
CA ALA A 26 -7.60 -6.05 10.76
C ALA A 26 -6.46 -5.78 9.76
N GLN A 27 -5.39 -6.58 9.78
CA GLN A 27 -4.28 -6.45 8.83
C GLN A 27 -4.74 -6.63 7.38
N LYS A 28 -5.60 -7.62 7.11
CA LYS A 28 -6.18 -7.83 5.78
C LYS A 28 -6.99 -6.62 5.34
N VAL A 29 -7.87 -6.12 6.21
CA VAL A 29 -8.71 -4.94 5.92
C VAL A 29 -7.84 -3.72 5.63
N VAL A 30 -6.81 -3.47 6.43
CA VAL A 30 -5.85 -2.38 6.20
C VAL A 30 -5.14 -2.55 4.85
N GLY A 31 -4.70 -3.76 4.51
CA GLY A 31 -4.10 -4.08 3.22
C GLY A 31 -5.03 -3.76 2.03
N TRP A 32 -6.31 -4.12 2.13
CA TRP A 32 -7.32 -3.80 1.12
C TRP A 32 -7.55 -2.29 0.98
N ILE A 33 -7.61 -1.56 2.11
CA ILE A 33 -7.75 -0.10 2.11
C ILE A 33 -6.56 0.56 1.43
N ILE A 34 -5.33 0.17 1.79
CA ILE A 34 -4.11 0.70 1.17
C ILE A 34 -4.11 0.41 -0.33
N GLY A 35 -4.42 -0.84 -0.72
CA GLY A 35 -4.52 -1.23 -2.13
C GLY A 35 -5.52 -0.38 -2.91
N ALA A 36 -6.72 -0.16 -2.35
CA ALA A 36 -7.75 0.68 -2.96
C ALA A 36 -7.29 2.14 -3.11
N ILE A 37 -6.63 2.70 -2.10
CA ILE A 37 -6.08 4.05 -2.13
C ILE A 37 -5.01 4.18 -3.24
N LEU A 38 -4.10 3.21 -3.35
CA LEU A 38 -3.05 3.22 -4.36
C LEU A 38 -3.62 3.13 -5.79
N ILE A 39 -4.60 2.26 -6.01
CA ILE A 39 -5.30 2.15 -7.29
C ILE A 39 -5.97 3.50 -7.60
N PHE A 40 -6.71 4.08 -6.65
CA PHE A 40 -7.38 5.37 -6.84
C PHE A 40 -6.39 6.49 -7.18
N LEU A 41 -5.27 6.58 -6.45
CA LEU A 41 -4.20 7.54 -6.72
C LEU A 41 -3.60 7.35 -8.11
N ALA A 42 -3.29 6.11 -8.51
CA ALA A 42 -2.73 5.80 -9.82
C ALA A 42 -3.69 6.18 -10.95
N GLN A 43 -4.98 5.83 -10.82
CA GLN A 43 -6.00 6.20 -11.80
C GLN A 43 -6.23 7.72 -11.88
N ARG A 44 -6.25 8.41 -10.73
CA ARG A 44 -6.37 9.87 -10.66
C ARG A 44 -5.17 10.56 -11.29
N ASP A 45 -3.96 10.09 -11.02
CA ASP A 45 -2.71 10.61 -11.61
C ASP A 45 -2.69 10.39 -13.13
N LEU A 46 -3.08 9.19 -13.61
CA LEU A 46 -3.21 8.89 -15.04
C LEU A 46 -4.27 9.74 -15.77
N ARG A 47 -5.36 10.12 -15.09
CA ARG A 47 -6.40 11.00 -15.67
C ARG A 47 -5.93 12.44 -15.80
N LYS A 48 -5.04 12.91 -14.93
CA LYS A 48 -4.56 14.29 -14.92
C LYS A 48 -3.23 14.48 -15.65
N ARG A 49 -2.44 13.43 -15.81
CA ARG A 49 -1.13 13.52 -16.45
C ARG A 49 -1.23 13.60 -17.97
N PRO A 50 -0.45 14.50 -18.59
CA PRO A 50 -0.28 14.47 -20.03
C PRO A 50 0.53 13.23 -20.45
N PRO A 51 0.30 12.71 -21.67
CA PRO A 51 0.89 11.45 -22.13
C PRO A 51 2.43 11.50 -22.22
N GLU A 52 3.04 12.67 -22.47
CA GLU A 52 4.51 12.79 -22.48
C GLU A 52 5.19 12.47 -21.13
N LEU A 53 4.46 12.57 -20.02
CA LEU A 53 4.96 12.29 -18.67
C LEU A 53 4.65 10.86 -18.18
N VAL A 54 4.21 9.99 -19.09
CA VAL A 54 3.96 8.57 -18.82
C VAL A 54 4.88 7.74 -19.71
N ARG A 55 5.51 6.72 -19.15
CA ARG A 55 6.45 5.87 -19.88
C ARG A 55 5.69 4.92 -20.80
N GLY A 56 5.51 5.29 -22.06
CA GLY A 56 4.82 4.46 -23.06
C GLY A 56 3.31 4.74 -23.12
N ARG A 57 2.51 3.76 -23.53
CA ARG A 57 1.09 3.98 -23.87
C ARG A 57 0.22 4.08 -22.61
N VAL A 58 -0.38 5.25 -22.38
CA VAL A 58 -1.21 5.55 -21.18
C VAL A 58 -2.32 4.52 -20.96
N GLY A 59 -2.97 4.06 -22.04
CA GLY A 59 -4.03 3.05 -21.94
C GLY A 59 -3.58 1.73 -21.29
N VAL A 60 -2.35 1.30 -21.57
CA VAL A 60 -1.77 0.08 -20.96
C VAL A 60 -1.60 0.28 -19.47
N TRP A 61 -1.08 1.45 -19.06
CA TRP A 61 -0.92 1.77 -17.65
C TRP A 61 -2.24 1.88 -16.89
N ARG A 62 -3.33 2.33 -17.53
CA ARG A 62 -4.66 2.34 -16.89
C ARG A 62 -5.14 0.93 -16.56
N SER A 63 -4.96 -0.03 -17.47
CA SER A 63 -5.29 -1.44 -17.24
C SER A 63 -4.41 -2.06 -16.17
N VAL A 64 -3.08 -1.84 -16.25
CA VAL A 64 -2.12 -2.37 -15.27
C VAL A 64 -2.38 -1.80 -13.87
N ALA A 65 -2.61 -0.50 -13.74
CA ALA A 65 -2.82 0.16 -12.45
C ALA A 65 -4.16 -0.17 -11.77
N MET A 66 -5.07 -0.89 -12.45
CA MET A 66 -6.37 -1.26 -11.90
C MET A 66 -6.32 -2.54 -11.04
N LEU A 67 -5.27 -3.34 -11.19
CA LEU A 67 -5.07 -4.59 -10.47
C LEU A 67 -3.91 -4.46 -9.48
N PRO A 68 -4.00 -5.02 -8.26
CA PRO A 68 -2.82 -5.20 -7.42
C PRO A 68 -1.84 -6.20 -8.06
N PRO A 69 -0.51 -5.97 -8.02
CA PRO A 69 0.21 -4.82 -7.48
C PRO A 69 0.46 -3.69 -8.51
N GLY A 70 -0.20 -3.72 -9.67
CA GLY A 70 0.08 -2.85 -10.81
C GLY A 70 -0.04 -1.34 -10.55
N ALA A 71 -0.81 -0.90 -9.56
CA ALA A 71 -0.81 0.50 -9.11
C ALA A 71 0.58 0.94 -8.61
N VAL A 72 1.25 0.10 -7.82
CA VAL A 72 2.62 0.35 -7.34
C VAL A 72 3.60 0.36 -8.51
N VAL A 73 3.47 -0.61 -9.43
CA VAL A 73 4.33 -0.70 -10.62
C VAL A 73 4.23 0.57 -11.47
N TYR A 74 3.02 1.10 -11.67
CA TYR A 74 2.82 2.38 -12.35
C TYR A 74 3.50 3.53 -11.62
N LEU A 75 3.26 3.67 -10.32
CA LEU A 75 3.78 4.78 -9.52
C LEU A 75 5.31 4.82 -9.50
N LEU A 76 5.97 3.67 -9.58
CA LEU A 76 7.43 3.56 -9.58
C LEU A 76 8.05 3.66 -10.99
N PHE A 77 7.50 2.96 -11.98
CA PHE A 77 8.15 2.80 -13.29
C PHE A 77 7.42 3.48 -14.45
N GLY A 78 6.10 3.58 -14.36
CA GLY A 78 5.26 4.20 -15.40
C GLY A 78 5.24 5.72 -15.31
N ARG A 79 5.40 6.27 -14.11
CA ARG A 79 5.32 7.71 -13.82
C ARG A 79 6.67 8.40 -14.05
N ARG A 80 6.80 9.19 -15.12
CA ARG A 80 7.97 10.06 -15.29
C ARG A 80 7.79 11.32 -14.45
N ARG A 81 8.78 11.68 -13.62
CA ARG A 81 8.79 13.03 -13.05
C ARG A 81 9.10 13.97 -14.21
N ALA A 82 8.27 15.01 -14.42
CA ALA A 82 8.77 16.19 -15.12
C ALA A 82 10.07 16.56 -14.38
N LEU A 83 11.13 16.89 -15.11
CA LEU A 83 12.38 17.38 -14.51
C LEU A 83 12.03 18.62 -13.66
N SER A 84 11.63 18.41 -12.42
CA SER A 84 11.64 19.43 -11.41
C SER A 84 13.10 19.55 -11.03
N GLU A 85 13.65 20.73 -11.27
CA GLU A 85 14.96 21.22 -10.84
C GLU A 85 15.28 20.96 -9.35
N ALA A 86 14.31 20.48 -8.57
CA ALA A 86 14.46 19.99 -7.20
C ALA A 86 15.53 18.89 -7.02
N GLY A 87 15.91 18.15 -8.06
CA GLY A 87 17.02 17.20 -8.00
C GLY A 87 18.41 17.83 -8.12
N VAL A 88 18.51 19.02 -8.75
CA VAL A 88 19.77 19.73 -8.95
C VAL A 88 20.16 20.52 -7.70
N ALA A 89 19.18 21.09 -6.99
CA ALA A 89 19.42 21.85 -5.76
C ALA A 89 19.97 20.97 -4.60
N THR A 90 19.49 19.72 -4.45
CA THR A 90 20.01 18.81 -3.42
C THR A 90 21.36 18.21 -3.81
N ALA A 91 21.63 17.99 -5.09
CA ALA A 91 22.94 17.53 -5.55
C ALA A 91 24.02 18.62 -5.42
N ALA A 92 23.66 19.90 -5.61
CA ALA A 92 24.56 21.03 -5.41
C ALA A 92 24.86 21.31 -3.92
N SER A 93 23.88 21.11 -3.03
CA SER A 93 24.04 21.32 -1.59
C SER A 93 24.86 20.24 -0.86
N VAL A 94 25.06 19.07 -1.45
CA VAL A 94 25.87 17.98 -0.87
C VAL A 94 27.33 18.05 -1.34
N ALA A 95 27.64 18.94 -2.27
CA ALA A 95 28.98 19.17 -2.79
C ALA A 95 29.66 20.42 -2.18
N ASP A 96 29.04 21.08 -1.20
CA ASP A 96 29.59 22.20 -0.41
C ASP A 96 29.83 21.76 1.04
#